data_AF-A0A514ED13-F1
#
_entry.id   AF-A0A514ED13-F1
#
_cell.length_a   1.000
_cell.length_b   1.000
_cell.length_c   1.000
_cell.angle_alpha   90.00
_cell.angle_beta   90.00
_cell.angle_gamma   90.00
#
_symmetry.space_group_name_H-M   'P 1'
#
loop_
_entity.id
_entity.type
_entity.pdbx_description
1 polymer ?
#
loop_
_entity_poly.entity_id
_entity_poly.type
_entity_poly.pdbx_seq_one_letter_code
_entity_poly.pdbx_strand_id
1 'polypeptide(L)'
;MRKPVLLIVAIALLAAGLWGIRALQQPPHPQFAPALTHPAPLPAPTPAPATPAANADATLPPFLPPEARATITLIQRGGPFPHRQDGSVFGNRENRLPSRPRGYYREYTVDTPGLEHRGTRRIVTGGDPPDVWYYSDDHYASFRSFSIASGRPSP
;
A
#
# COMPACT_ATOMS: atom_id res chain seq x y z
N MET A 1 -52.91 -18.61 -11.25
CA MET A 1 -51.83 -19.60 -11.06
C MET A 1 -50.51 -18.94 -11.44
N ARG A 2 -49.72 -18.51 -10.45
CA ARG A 2 -48.37 -17.94 -10.70
C ARG A 2 -47.52 -19.08 -11.27
N LYS A 3 -46.78 -18.85 -12.36
CA LYS A 3 -45.95 -19.87 -13.02
C LYS A 3 -44.55 -19.87 -12.39
N PRO A 4 -44.29 -20.61 -11.29
CA PRO A 4 -43.01 -20.54 -10.58
C PRO A 4 -41.85 -21.01 -11.48
N VAL A 5 -42.16 -21.86 -12.46
CA VAL A 5 -41.20 -22.41 -13.42
C VAL A 5 -40.53 -21.32 -14.25
N LEU A 6 -41.28 -20.28 -14.69
CA LEU A 6 -40.71 -19.19 -15.47
C LEU A 6 -39.72 -18.35 -14.66
N LEU A 7 -40.00 -18.18 -13.36
CA LEU A 7 -39.13 -17.43 -12.46
C LEU A 7 -37.82 -18.19 -12.18
N ILE A 8 -37.92 -19.52 -12.00
CA ILE A 8 -36.75 -20.38 -11.79
C ILE A 8 -35.86 -20.39 -13.05
N VAL A 9 -36.45 -20.49 -14.25
CA VAL A 9 -35.71 -20.44 -15.52
C VAL A 9 -35.03 -19.08 -15.68
N ALA A 10 -35.71 -17.98 -15.38
CA ALA A 10 -35.13 -16.64 -15.46
C ALA A 10 -33.94 -16.46 -14.49
N ILE A 11 -34.05 -16.96 -13.25
CA ILE A 11 -32.96 -16.90 -12.26
C ILE A 11 -31.78 -17.77 -12.70
N ALA A 12 -32.02 -18.97 -13.23
CA ALA A 12 -30.96 -19.84 -13.73
C ALA A 12 -30.20 -19.21 -14.89
N LEU A 13 -30.90 -18.57 -15.83
CA LEU A 13 -30.29 -17.82 -16.94
C LEU A 13 -29.50 -16.62 -16.45
N LEU A 14 -30.02 -15.88 -15.47
CA LEU A 14 -29.35 -14.73 -14.89
C LEU A 14 -28.06 -15.15 -14.16
N ALA A 15 -28.13 -16.21 -13.35
CA ALA A 15 -26.97 -16.77 -12.64
C ALA A 15 -25.91 -17.30 -13.60
N ALA A 16 -26.31 -18.00 -14.67
CA ALA A 16 -25.39 -18.46 -15.71
C ALA A 16 -24.72 -17.29 -16.44
N GLY A 17 -25.47 -16.24 -16.76
CA GLY A 17 -24.93 -15.02 -17.38
C GLY A 17 -23.92 -14.30 -16.47
N LEU A 18 -24.25 -14.13 -15.19
CA LEU A 18 -23.35 -13.54 -14.19
C LEU A 18 -22.07 -14.38 -13.96
N TRP A 19 -22.18 -15.71 -14.02
CA TRP A 19 -21.02 -16.60 -13.91
C TRP A 19 -20.12 -16.52 -15.16
N GLY A 20 -20.71 -16.46 -16.36
CA GLY A 20 -19.99 -16.24 -17.61
C GLY A 20 -19.22 -14.93 -17.62
N ILE A 21 -19.85 -13.82 -17.21
CA ILE A 21 -19.19 -12.50 -17.14
C ILE A 21 -18.00 -12.53 -16.16
N ARG A 22 -18.11 -13.25 -15.04
CA ARG A 22 -16.98 -13.46 -14.12
C ARG A 22 -15.85 -14.29 -14.73
N ALA A 23 -16.15 -15.29 -15.54
CA ALA A 23 -15.13 -16.09 -16.22
C ALA A 23 -14.35 -15.25 -17.26
N LEU A 24 -15.01 -14.31 -17.95
CA LEU A 24 -14.34 -13.37 -18.86
C LEU A 24 -13.53 -12.28 -18.14
N GLN A 25 -13.81 -12.00 -16.87
CA GLN A 25 -13.13 -10.97 -16.08
C GLN A 25 -11.96 -11.49 -15.23
N GLN A 26 -11.57 -12.75 -15.40
CA GLN A 26 -10.36 -13.26 -14.74
C GLN A 26 -9.13 -12.67 -15.44
N PRO A 27 -8.30 -11.87 -14.75
CA PRO A 27 -7.03 -11.45 -15.33
C PRO A 27 -6.18 -12.69 -15.61
N PRO A 28 -5.41 -12.73 -16.71
CA PRO A 28 -4.53 -13.85 -17.00
C PRO A 28 -3.58 -14.07 -15.82
N HIS A 29 -3.36 -15.33 -15.45
CA HIS A 29 -2.37 -15.68 -14.44
C HIS A 29 -1.00 -15.10 -14.88
N PRO A 30 -0.26 -14.43 -13.98
CA PRO A 30 1.07 -13.94 -14.31
C PRO A 30 1.96 -15.12 -14.68
N GLN A 31 2.33 -15.19 -15.96
CA GLN A 31 3.34 -16.12 -16.44
C GLN A 31 4.71 -15.58 -16.04
N PHE A 32 5.23 -16.06 -14.93
CA PHE A 32 6.64 -15.85 -14.60
C PHE A 32 7.49 -16.68 -15.56
N ALA A 33 8.46 -16.03 -16.21
CA ALA A 33 9.41 -16.68 -17.10
C ALA A 33 10.14 -17.83 -16.39
N PRO A 34 10.56 -18.89 -17.12
CA PRO A 34 11.34 -19.96 -16.52
C PRO A 34 12.64 -19.39 -15.95
N ALA A 35 12.91 -19.72 -14.69
CA ALA A 35 14.12 -19.32 -14.00
C ALA A 35 15.34 -19.85 -14.78
N LEU A 36 16.12 -18.93 -15.34
CA LEU A 36 17.46 -19.25 -15.82
C LEU A 36 18.32 -19.55 -14.59
N THR A 37 18.60 -20.82 -14.40
CA THR A 37 19.67 -21.32 -13.55
C THR A 37 20.99 -20.75 -14.09
N HIS A 38 21.73 -19.98 -13.31
CA HIS A 38 23.16 -19.74 -13.50
C HIS A 38 23.87 -19.58 -12.15
N PRO A 39 25.08 -20.15 -11.98
CA PRO A 39 25.81 -20.14 -10.71
C PRO A 39 26.86 -19.01 -10.60
N ALA A 40 27.28 -18.82 -9.34
CA ALA A 40 28.52 -18.22 -8.81
C ALA A 40 28.54 -16.70 -8.47
N PRO A 41 29.16 -16.33 -7.33
CA PRO A 41 29.04 -15.00 -6.72
C PRO A 41 30.12 -14.02 -7.21
N LEU A 42 29.74 -12.75 -7.36
CA LEU A 42 30.66 -11.62 -7.51
C LEU A 42 30.67 -10.81 -6.20
N PRO A 43 31.82 -10.24 -5.79
CA PRO A 43 31.96 -9.55 -4.52
C PRO A 43 31.08 -8.29 -4.45
N ALA A 44 30.44 -8.11 -3.28
CA ALA A 44 29.56 -6.98 -2.99
C ALA A 44 30.31 -5.64 -3.12
N PRO A 45 29.72 -4.61 -3.77
CA PRO A 45 30.22 -3.26 -3.61
C PRO A 45 29.99 -2.83 -2.16
N THR A 46 31.08 -2.36 -1.55
CA THR A 46 31.13 -1.71 -0.24
C THR A 46 30.01 -0.67 -0.13
N PRO A 47 29.23 -0.59 0.97
CA PRO A 47 28.26 0.48 1.13
C PRO A 47 29.02 1.80 1.23
N ALA A 48 28.83 2.66 0.23
CA ALA A 48 29.23 4.06 0.32
C ALA A 48 28.52 4.68 1.55
N PRO A 49 29.19 5.57 2.31
CA PRO A 49 28.56 6.23 3.44
C PRO A 49 27.35 7.00 2.92
N ALA A 50 26.15 6.61 3.37
CA ALA A 50 24.94 7.37 3.12
C ALA A 50 25.11 8.74 3.76
N THR A 51 25.38 9.75 2.94
CA THR A 51 25.31 11.14 3.34
C THR A 51 23.92 11.37 3.95
N PRO A 52 23.79 11.86 5.20
CA PRO A 52 22.50 12.26 5.70
C PRO A 52 22.08 13.44 4.83
N ALA A 53 21.07 13.25 4.00
CA ALA A 53 20.33 14.38 3.46
C ALA A 53 19.59 15.00 4.65
N ALA A 54 20.33 15.79 5.42
CA ALA A 54 19.84 16.71 6.41
C ALA A 54 18.98 17.74 5.68
N ASN A 55 17.68 17.47 5.61
CA ASN A 55 16.65 18.47 5.35
C ASN A 55 15.33 17.90 5.87
N ALA A 56 15.16 17.87 7.20
CA ALA A 56 13.84 17.76 7.84
C ALA A 56 13.96 17.95 9.34
N ASP A 57 14.18 19.18 9.80
CA ASP A 57 13.73 19.57 11.15
C ASP A 57 12.22 19.91 11.12
N ALA A 58 11.45 19.14 10.34
CA ALA A 58 10.02 19.07 10.52
C ALA A 58 9.79 18.19 11.74
N THR A 59 9.44 18.82 12.86
CA THR A 59 9.01 18.12 14.07
C THR A 59 7.82 17.24 13.72
N LEU A 60 8.06 15.94 13.63
CA LEU A 60 7.00 14.95 13.47
C LEU A 60 6.19 14.87 14.77
N PRO A 61 4.88 14.58 14.70
CA PRO A 61 4.08 14.39 15.90
C PRO A 61 4.69 13.33 16.84
N PRO A 62 4.64 13.54 18.17
CA PRO A 62 5.33 12.70 19.14
C PRO A 62 4.80 11.27 19.23
N PHE A 63 3.66 10.99 18.60
CA PHE A 63 3.10 9.65 18.55
C PHE A 63 3.67 8.77 17.44
N LEU A 64 4.35 9.38 16.47
CA LEU A 64 5.04 8.61 15.45
C LEU A 64 6.31 8.01 16.07
N PRO A 65 6.57 6.72 15.87
CA PRO A 65 7.82 6.14 16.30
C PRO A 65 8.98 6.70 15.46
N PRO A 66 10.22 6.71 15.97
CA PRO A 66 11.38 7.24 15.24
C PRO A 66 11.55 6.65 13.83
N GLU A 67 11.23 5.37 13.65
CA GLU A 67 11.33 4.65 12.38
C GLU A 67 10.42 5.23 11.30
N ALA A 68 9.30 5.88 11.68
CA ALA A 68 8.38 6.49 10.73
C ALA A 68 9.06 7.57 9.87
N ARG A 69 10.10 8.24 10.38
CA ARG A 69 10.85 9.26 9.65
C ARG A 69 11.53 8.67 8.41
N ALA A 70 12.07 7.46 8.51
CA ALA A 70 12.69 6.78 7.37
C ALA A 70 11.63 6.48 6.30
N THR A 71 10.50 5.88 6.68
CA THR A 71 9.38 5.60 5.76
C THR A 71 8.86 6.87 5.09
N ILE A 72 8.67 7.96 5.84
CA ILE A 72 8.23 9.26 5.29
C ILE A 72 9.21 9.77 4.23
N THR A 73 10.51 9.70 4.51
CA THR A 73 11.56 10.12 3.57
C THR A 73 11.51 9.29 2.28
N LEU A 74 11.29 7.97 2.40
CA LEU A 74 11.11 7.08 1.25
C LEU A 74 9.88 7.46 0.43
N ILE A 75 8.75 7.75 1.09
CA ILE A 75 7.51 8.14 0.41
C ILE A 75 7.71 9.46 -0.34
N GLN A 76 8.32 10.48 0.29
CA GLN A 76 8.55 11.79 -0.33
C GLN A 76 9.43 11.72 -1.58
N ARG A 77 10.41 10.80 -1.61
CA ARG A 77 11.32 10.63 -2.75
C ARG A 77 10.87 9.56 -3.76
N GLY A 78 9.77 8.84 -3.50
CA GLY A 78 9.25 7.80 -4.38
C GLY A 78 9.97 6.44 -4.31
N GLY A 79 10.63 6.12 -3.19
CA GLY A 79 11.34 4.84 -2.99
C GLY A 79 12.86 4.92 -3.20
N PRO A 80 13.56 3.80 -3.48
CA PRO A 80 13.04 2.43 -3.49
C PRO A 80 12.50 2.03 -2.11
N PHE A 81 11.47 1.18 -2.10
CA PHE A 81 10.86 0.72 -0.85
C PHE A 81 11.40 -0.64 -0.41
N PRO A 82 11.58 -0.86 0.91
CA PRO A 82 12.18 -2.09 1.43
C PRO A 82 11.25 -3.30 1.32
N HIS A 83 9.93 -3.11 1.43
CA HIS A 83 8.97 -4.19 1.38
C HIS A 83 8.20 -4.18 0.06
N ARG A 84 7.98 -5.36 -0.52
CA ARG A 84 7.26 -5.53 -1.80
C ARG A 84 5.83 -4.96 -1.80
N GLN A 85 5.21 -4.80 -0.63
CA GLN A 85 3.86 -4.24 -0.49
C GLN A 85 3.86 -2.71 -0.43
N ASP A 86 4.99 -2.08 -0.13
CA ASP A 86 5.06 -0.63 0.04
C ASP A 86 4.74 0.07 -1.29
N GLY A 87 3.85 1.06 -1.23
CA GLY A 87 3.30 1.76 -2.40
C GLY A 87 2.09 1.08 -3.05
N SER A 88 1.69 -0.10 -2.57
CA SER A 88 0.48 -0.79 -3.02
C SER A 88 -0.78 -0.04 -2.61
N VAL A 89 -1.86 -0.28 -3.36
CA VAL A 89 -3.17 0.35 -3.08
C VAL A 89 -3.72 -0.16 -1.74
N PHE A 90 -4.01 0.78 -0.84
CA PHE A 90 -4.78 0.51 0.37
C PHE A 90 -6.28 0.61 0.05
N GLY A 91 -7.01 -0.49 0.23
CA GLY A 91 -8.40 -0.59 -0.22
C GLY A 91 -9.44 0.11 0.64
N ASN A 92 -9.11 0.47 1.90
CA ASN A 92 -10.04 1.06 2.88
C ASN A 92 -11.40 0.32 2.96
N ARG A 93 -11.41 -1.02 2.98
CA ARG A 93 -12.64 -1.83 2.88
C ARG A 93 -13.52 -1.71 4.12
N GLU A 94 -12.89 -1.54 5.27
CA GLU A 94 -13.51 -1.36 6.57
C GLU A 94 -13.94 0.10 6.83
N ASN A 95 -13.75 0.98 5.84
CA ASN A 95 -14.13 2.40 5.86
C ASN A 95 -13.61 3.17 7.09
N ARG A 96 -12.38 2.87 7.52
CA ARG A 96 -11.74 3.55 8.66
C ARG A 96 -11.18 4.92 8.28
N LEU A 97 -10.90 5.14 6.99
CA LEU A 97 -10.53 6.42 6.42
C LEU A 97 -11.71 7.01 5.62
N PRO A 98 -11.71 8.33 5.33
CA PRO A 98 -12.73 8.94 4.48
C PRO A 98 -12.90 8.23 3.13
N SER A 99 -14.13 8.12 2.67
CA SER A 99 -14.43 7.48 1.37
C SER A 99 -13.83 8.27 0.21
N ARG A 100 -13.11 7.58 -0.66
CA ARG A 100 -12.39 8.14 -1.83
C ARG A 100 -12.41 7.14 -2.99
N PRO A 101 -12.17 7.59 -4.23
CA PRO A 101 -12.06 6.69 -5.38
C PRO A 101 -11.02 5.59 -5.16
N ARG A 102 -11.23 4.42 -5.80
CA ARG A 102 -10.28 3.30 -5.73
C ARG A 102 -8.90 3.74 -6.22
N GLY A 103 -7.85 3.35 -5.49
CA GLY A 103 -6.48 3.72 -5.81
C GLY A 103 -6.01 5.04 -5.19
N TYR A 104 -6.89 5.80 -4.53
CA TYR A 104 -6.50 7.04 -3.87
C TYR A 104 -5.50 6.82 -2.71
N TYR A 105 -5.66 5.74 -1.94
CA TYR A 105 -4.79 5.45 -0.81
C TYR A 105 -3.68 4.44 -1.17
N ARG A 106 -2.48 4.67 -0.63
CA ARG A 106 -1.31 3.77 -0.70
C ARG A 106 -0.80 3.44 0.70
N GLU A 107 -0.29 2.23 0.88
CA GLU A 107 0.26 1.76 2.17
C GLU A 107 1.78 1.60 2.15
N TYR A 108 2.39 1.80 3.31
CA TYR A 108 3.83 1.65 3.53
C TYR A 108 4.11 1.09 4.92
N THR A 109 5.09 0.20 5.03
CA THR A 109 5.57 -0.32 6.30
C THR A 109 6.39 0.72 7.06
N VAL A 110 6.12 0.79 8.36
CA VAL A 110 7.04 1.36 9.33
C VAL A 110 7.68 0.20 10.07
N ASP A 111 9.00 0.13 10.07
CA ASP A 111 9.70 -1.00 10.69
C ASP A 111 9.51 -1.00 12.22
N THR A 112 9.49 -2.20 12.78
CA THR A 112 9.54 -2.42 14.23
C THR A 112 10.86 -3.09 14.56
N PRO A 113 11.74 -2.44 15.35
CA PRO A 113 13.03 -3.02 15.71
C PRO A 113 12.90 -4.42 16.32
N GLY A 114 13.77 -5.33 15.89
CA GLY A 114 13.82 -6.70 16.40
C GLY A 114 12.79 -7.67 15.79
N LEU A 115 11.90 -7.22 14.90
CA LEU A 115 11.02 -8.12 14.15
C LEU A 115 11.65 -8.52 12.82
N GLU A 116 11.58 -9.81 12.49
CA GLU A 116 12.00 -10.37 11.20
C GLU A 116 10.91 -10.25 10.12
N HIS A 117 9.70 -9.85 10.53
CA HIS A 117 8.57 -9.58 9.66
C HIS A 117 8.16 -8.11 9.75
N ARG A 118 7.31 -7.67 8.81
CA ARG A 118 6.84 -6.28 8.65
C ARG A 118 6.15 -5.63 9.86
N GLY A 119 5.93 -6.37 10.95
CA GLY A 119 5.12 -5.91 12.09
C GLY A 119 3.72 -5.43 11.72
N THR A 120 3.11 -4.64 12.61
CA THR A 120 1.75 -4.09 12.48
C THR A 120 1.72 -2.61 12.08
N ARG A 121 2.87 -1.92 12.14
CA ARG A 121 2.95 -0.47 11.97
C ARG A 121 2.94 -0.06 10.50
N ARG A 122 2.11 0.91 10.15
CA ARG A 122 1.87 1.34 8.77
C ARG A 122 1.69 2.84 8.68
N ILE A 123 2.18 3.40 7.58
CA ILE A 123 1.73 4.71 7.09
C ILE A 123 0.82 4.47 5.89
N VAL A 124 -0.30 5.18 5.85
CA VAL A 124 -1.19 5.24 4.69
C VAL A 124 -1.22 6.67 4.20
N THR A 125 -0.94 6.89 2.91
CA THR A 125 -1.06 8.20 2.27
C THR A 125 -2.23 8.21 1.30
N GLY A 126 -2.83 9.38 1.08
CA GLY A 126 -3.80 9.61 0.02
C GLY A 126 -3.27 10.58 -1.03
N GLY A 127 -3.66 10.40 -2.29
CA GLY A 127 -3.25 11.26 -3.40
C GLY A 127 -1.92 10.89 -4.04
N ASP A 128 -1.62 11.56 -5.16
CA ASP A 128 -0.37 11.44 -5.91
C ASP A 128 -0.03 12.81 -6.55
N PRO A 129 0.84 13.63 -5.92
CA PRO A 129 1.60 13.36 -4.70
C PRO A 129 0.72 13.31 -3.43
N PRO A 130 1.23 12.73 -2.31
CA PRO A 130 0.49 12.63 -1.06
C PRO A 130 -0.04 13.97 -0.50
N ASP A 131 -1.36 14.09 -0.32
CA ASP A 131 -2.02 15.25 0.29
C ASP A 131 -2.52 14.99 1.72
N VAL A 132 -2.72 13.72 2.08
CA VAL A 132 -3.13 13.28 3.43
C VAL A 132 -2.27 12.12 3.92
N TRP A 133 -2.04 12.09 5.24
CA TRP A 133 -1.17 11.12 5.90
C TRP A 133 -1.84 10.55 7.14
N TYR A 134 -1.77 9.22 7.27
CA TYR A 134 -2.31 8.48 8.40
C TYR A 134 -1.28 7.47 8.90
N TYR A 135 -1.28 7.23 10.20
CA TYR A 135 -0.48 6.21 10.85
C TYR A 135 -1.38 5.21 11.59
N SER A 136 -1.00 3.94 11.55
CA SER A 136 -1.60 2.85 12.32
C SER A 136 -0.46 2.06 12.96
N ASP A 137 -0.58 1.73 14.25
CA ASP A 137 0.31 0.84 14.98
C ASP A 137 -0.31 -0.56 15.21
N ASP A 138 -1.55 -0.76 14.76
CA ASP A 138 -2.42 -1.89 15.07
C ASP A 138 -2.92 -2.62 13.81
N HIS A 139 -2.17 -2.55 12.71
CA HIS A 139 -2.49 -3.23 11.46
C HIS A 139 -3.86 -2.84 10.90
N TYR A 140 -4.08 -1.53 10.74
CA TYR A 140 -5.27 -0.88 10.17
C TYR A 140 -6.53 -0.94 11.04
N ALA A 141 -6.42 -1.39 12.30
CA ALA A 141 -7.56 -1.39 13.22
C ALA A 141 -7.92 0.01 13.72
N SER A 142 -6.99 0.96 13.73
CA SER A 142 -7.23 2.38 13.99
C SER A 142 -6.21 3.25 13.25
N PHE A 143 -6.55 4.54 13.11
CA PHE A 143 -5.72 5.50 12.39
C PHE A 143 -5.62 6.82 13.12
N ARG A 144 -4.47 7.45 12.98
CA ARG A 144 -4.21 8.82 13.41
C ARG A 144 -3.70 9.63 12.23
N SER A 145 -4.37 10.72 11.91
CA SER A 145 -3.90 11.65 10.88
C SER A 145 -2.72 12.47 11.38
N PHE A 146 -1.85 12.86 10.47
CA PHE A 146 -0.82 13.86 10.70
C PHE A 146 -0.56 14.69 9.46
N SER A 147 0.15 15.80 9.63
CA SER A 147 0.68 16.60 8.54
C SER A 147 2.21 16.50 8.56
N ILE A 148 2.79 16.58 7.37
CA ILE A 148 4.21 16.85 7.22
C ILE A 148 4.32 18.30 6.81
N ALA A 149 5.21 19.05 7.45
CA ALA A 149 5.56 20.38 7.00
C ALA A 149 6.15 20.25 5.59
N SER A 150 5.32 20.49 4.57
CA SER A 150 5.81 20.69 3.23
C SER A 150 6.55 22.02 3.26
N GLY A 151 7.85 21.99 2.95
CA GLY A 151 8.64 23.21 2.78
C GLY A 151 8.07 24.00 1.61
N ARG A 152 7.02 24.78 1.85
CA ARG A 152 6.60 25.85 0.96
C ARG A 152 7.52 27.02 1.29
N PRO A 153 8.38 27.52 0.37
CA PRO A 153 8.97 28.83 0.58
C PRO A 153 7.82 29.83 0.73
N SER A 154 7.91 30.69 1.74
CA SER A 154 7.02 31.86 1.88
C SER A 154 7.03 32.66 0.56
N PRO A 155 5.90 33.27 0.18
CA PRO A 155 5.82 34.08 -1.03
C PRO A 155 6.79 35.26 -1.03
#